data_AF-A0A842P3T9-F1
#
_entry.id   AF-A0A842P3T9-F1
#
_cell.length_a   1.000
_cell.length_b   1.000
_cell.length_c   1.000
_cell.angle_alpha   90.00
_cell.angle_beta   90.00
_cell.angle_gamma   90.00
#
_symmetry.space_group_name_H-M   'P 1'
#
loop_
_entity.id
_entity.type
_entity.pdbx_description
1 polymer ?
#
loop_
_entity_poly.entity_id
_entity_poly.type
_entity_poly.pdbx_seq_one_letter_code
_entity_poly.pdbx_strand_id
1 'polypeptide(L)'
;MDALDSGGISKEDFLADGKVLQFSRSLSLQHPEHLQNALNLLSSGLSLKEILQDEKISQHVDRAKSDRILAQKVVEDNTTIVDRLAICRMDEKGVRSNGYLVTAWAGDDADACCIIHGYSDGSIETPDRPALSASFYANSFIENGQDIYDLSRLATSLDPTGGGHANACGCRVSSAGIESDMQHWIDIWRKRDSLLRL
;
A
#
# COMPACT_ATOMS: atom_id res chain seq x y z
N MET A 1 6.00 -16.07 -5.81
CA MET A 1 5.68 -14.63 -5.69
C MET A 1 4.22 -14.52 -5.32
N ASP A 2 3.91 -13.71 -4.32
CA ASP A 2 2.55 -13.58 -3.77
C ASP A 2 1.65 -12.89 -4.80
N ALA A 3 0.53 -13.52 -5.17
CA ALA A 3 -0.39 -12.98 -6.18
C ALA A 3 -1.00 -11.63 -5.75
N LEU A 4 -1.03 -11.37 -4.44
CA LEU A 4 -1.43 -10.11 -3.84
C LEU A 4 -0.44 -8.97 -4.09
N ASP A 5 0.86 -9.28 -4.19
CA ASP A 5 1.91 -8.28 -4.45
C ASP A 5 2.29 -8.21 -5.94
N SER A 6 2.00 -9.25 -6.72
CA SER A 6 2.39 -9.39 -8.13
C SER A 6 1.29 -9.12 -9.16
N GLY A 7 0.17 -8.49 -8.79
CA GLY A 7 -0.90 -8.13 -9.73
C GLY A 7 -1.74 -9.31 -10.24
N GLY A 8 -1.73 -10.44 -9.53
CA GLY A 8 -2.46 -11.65 -9.93
C GLY A 8 -3.95 -11.65 -9.55
N ILE A 9 -4.46 -10.55 -9.01
CA ILE A 9 -5.85 -10.38 -8.58
C ILE A 9 -6.50 -9.20 -9.31
N SER A 10 -7.74 -9.39 -9.76
CA SER A 10 -8.51 -8.31 -10.39
C SER A 10 -8.85 -7.22 -9.36
N LYS A 11 -9.11 -6.00 -9.85
CA LYS A 11 -9.57 -4.88 -9.01
C LYS A 11 -10.87 -5.24 -8.31
N GLU A 12 -11.79 -5.85 -9.06
CA GLU A 12 -13.10 -6.27 -8.59
C GLU A 12 -12.99 -7.29 -7.45
N ASP A 13 -12.16 -8.33 -7.61
CA ASP A 13 -11.96 -9.35 -6.57
C ASP A 13 -11.26 -8.77 -5.33
N PHE A 14 -10.30 -7.87 -5.54
CA PHE A 14 -9.57 -7.21 -4.46
C PHE A 14 -10.48 -6.30 -3.61
N LEU A 15 -11.41 -5.60 -4.27
CA LEU A 15 -12.41 -4.73 -3.63
C LEU A 15 -13.57 -5.52 -3.01
N ALA A 16 -14.00 -6.62 -3.63
CA ALA A 16 -15.05 -7.49 -3.10
C ALA A 16 -14.66 -8.12 -1.76
N ASP A 17 -13.35 -8.18 -1.47
CA ASP A 17 -12.78 -8.64 -0.19
C ASP A 17 -13.37 -9.98 0.24
N GLY A 18 -13.30 -10.98 -0.66
CA GLY A 18 -13.83 -12.31 -0.37
C GLY A 18 -13.16 -12.97 0.84
N LYS A 19 -13.81 -14.01 1.40
CA LYS A 19 -13.33 -14.70 2.62
C LYS A 19 -11.89 -15.24 2.50
N VAL A 20 -11.44 -15.60 1.29
CA VAL A 20 -10.05 -16.02 1.04
C VAL A 20 -9.07 -14.88 1.32
N LEU A 21 -9.36 -13.67 0.84
CA LEU A 21 -8.52 -12.49 1.07
C LEU A 21 -8.55 -12.05 2.52
N GLN A 22 -9.73 -12.05 3.14
CA GLN A 22 -9.86 -11.76 4.57
C GLN A 22 -9.04 -12.75 5.40
N PHE A 23 -9.07 -14.04 5.04
CA PHE A 23 -8.23 -15.05 5.67
C PHE A 23 -6.74 -14.78 5.45
N SER A 24 -6.30 -14.56 4.21
CA SER A 24 -4.91 -14.22 3.90
C SER A 24 -4.42 -13.01 4.71
N ARG A 25 -5.20 -11.92 4.78
CA ARG A 25 -4.86 -10.71 5.55
C ARG A 25 -4.87 -10.93 7.06
N SER A 26 -5.62 -11.92 7.56
CA SER A 26 -5.61 -12.29 8.97
C SER A 26 -4.30 -12.97 9.39
N LEU A 27 -3.53 -13.52 8.44
CA LEU A 27 -2.26 -14.20 8.69
C LEU A 27 -1.14 -13.17 8.90
N SER A 28 -0.96 -12.78 10.15
CA SER A 28 0.03 -11.76 10.56
C SER A 28 1.00 -12.31 11.60
N LEU A 29 2.28 -11.93 11.48
CA LEU A 29 3.30 -12.20 12.49
C LEU A 29 3.01 -11.52 13.85
N GLN A 30 2.12 -10.53 13.87
CA GLN A 30 1.64 -9.91 15.11
C GLN A 30 0.74 -10.85 15.92
N HIS A 31 0.22 -11.92 15.30
CA HIS A 31 -0.65 -12.92 15.92
C HIS A 31 -0.10 -14.34 15.68
N PRO A 32 1.06 -14.68 16.25
CA PRO A 32 1.77 -15.93 15.95
C PRO A 32 0.95 -17.18 16.30
N GLU A 33 0.12 -17.13 17.35
CA GLU A 33 -0.76 -18.25 17.71
C GLU A 33 -1.83 -18.52 16.65
N HIS A 34 -2.45 -17.48 16.09
CA HIS A 34 -3.40 -17.59 14.99
C HIS A 34 -2.74 -18.15 13.74
N LEU A 35 -1.55 -17.63 13.40
CA LEU A 35 -0.78 -18.11 12.25
C LEU A 35 -0.42 -19.59 12.38
N GLN A 36 0.01 -20.02 13.57
CA GLN A 36 0.33 -21.42 13.85
C GLN A 36 -0.92 -22.30 13.79
N ASN A 37 -2.06 -21.83 14.31
CA ASN A 37 -3.32 -22.55 14.22
C ASN A 37 -3.75 -22.76 12.75
N ALA A 38 -3.72 -21.69 11.96
CA ALA A 38 -4.02 -21.73 10.53
C ALA A 38 -3.12 -22.73 9.79
N LEU A 39 -1.82 -22.74 10.08
CA LEU A 39 -0.86 -23.68 9.50
C LEU A 39 -1.14 -25.13 9.89
N ASN A 40 -1.51 -25.38 11.15
CA ASN A 40 -1.85 -26.73 11.61
C ASN A 40 -3.10 -27.27 10.91
N LEU A 41 -4.12 -26.44 10.72
CA LEU A 41 -5.35 -26.84 10.02
C LEU A 41 -5.08 -27.10 8.54
N LEU A 42 -4.30 -26.24 7.87
CA LEU A 42 -3.88 -26.44 6.48
C LEU A 42 -3.06 -27.72 6.30
N SER A 43 -2.08 -27.96 7.18
CA SER A 43 -1.22 -29.15 7.10
C SER A 43 -1.94 -30.45 7.46
N SER A 44 -3.06 -30.36 8.18
CA SER A 44 -3.96 -31.49 8.46
C SER A 44 -4.87 -31.85 7.28
N GLY A 45 -4.78 -31.12 6.16
CA GLY A 45 -5.53 -31.41 4.93
C GLY A 45 -6.96 -30.87 4.90
N LEU A 46 -7.33 -29.97 5.83
CA LEU A 46 -8.64 -29.34 5.80
C LEU A 46 -8.75 -28.40 4.59
N SER A 47 -9.93 -28.40 3.97
CA SER A 47 -10.26 -27.43 2.94
C SER A 47 -10.41 -26.03 3.54
N LEU A 48 -10.22 -25.00 2.72
CA LEU A 48 -10.41 -23.62 3.17
C LEU A 48 -11.82 -23.36 3.72
N LYS A 49 -12.84 -24.03 3.18
CA LYS A 49 -14.22 -23.92 3.66
C LYS A 49 -14.36 -24.43 5.10
N GLU A 50 -13.69 -25.53 5.44
CA GLU A 50 -13.68 -26.08 6.79
C GLU A 50 -12.86 -25.21 7.75
N ILE A 51 -11.71 -24.70 7.30
CA ILE A 51 -10.86 -23.78 8.08
C ILE A 51 -11.62 -22.52 8.45
N LEU A 52 -12.38 -21.94 7.53
CA LEU A 52 -13.18 -20.74 7.78
C LEU A 52 -14.37 -20.95 8.74
N GLN A 53 -14.71 -22.21 9.06
CA GLN A 53 -15.73 -22.54 10.06
C GLN A 53 -15.13 -22.72 11.46
N ASP A 54 -13.81 -22.82 11.60
CA ASP A 54 -13.15 -22.85 12.90
C ASP A 54 -13.36 -21.50 13.60
N GLU A 55 -13.86 -21.54 14.85
CA GLU A 55 -14.24 -20.35 15.60
C GLU A 55 -13.04 -19.41 15.80
N LYS A 56 -11.86 -19.97 16.13
CA LYS A 56 -10.64 -19.17 16.36
C LYS A 56 -10.17 -18.51 15.08
N ILE A 57 -10.24 -19.21 13.95
CA ILE A 57 -9.92 -18.62 12.64
C ILE A 57 -10.91 -17.51 12.30
N SER A 58 -12.21 -17.78 12.39
CA SER A 58 -13.27 -16.87 11.95
C SER A 58 -13.20 -15.50 12.66
N GLN A 59 -12.87 -15.47 13.95
CA GLN A 59 -12.69 -14.24 14.72
C GLN A 59 -11.59 -13.34 14.14
N HIS A 60 -10.45 -13.93 13.76
CA HIS A 60 -9.34 -13.19 13.14
C HIS A 60 -9.69 -12.74 11.71
N VAL A 61 -10.45 -13.54 10.95
CA VAL A 61 -10.93 -13.17 9.61
C VAL A 61 -11.88 -11.97 9.68
N ASP A 62 -12.82 -11.97 10.62
CA ASP A 62 -13.78 -10.87 10.79
C ASP A 62 -13.12 -9.59 11.32
N ARG A 63 -12.06 -9.73 12.13
CA ARG A 63 -11.19 -8.60 12.50
C ARG A 63 -10.47 -8.05 11.28
N ALA A 64 -9.82 -8.88 10.47
CA ALA A 64 -9.12 -8.44 9.26
C ALA A 64 -10.06 -7.72 8.28
N LYS A 65 -11.31 -8.19 8.16
CA LYS A 65 -12.37 -7.51 7.41
C LYS A 65 -12.67 -6.11 7.99
N SER A 66 -12.83 -6.02 9.31
CA SER A 66 -13.14 -4.75 9.97
C SER A 66 -11.99 -3.74 9.83
N ASP A 67 -10.76 -4.20 10.03
CA ASP A 67 -9.54 -3.40 9.85
C ASP A 67 -9.41 -2.91 8.39
N ARG A 68 -9.79 -3.75 7.42
CA ARG A 68 -9.82 -3.37 6.00
C ARG A 68 -10.82 -2.26 5.71
N ILE A 69 -12.03 -2.31 6.27
CA ILE A 69 -13.05 -1.26 6.11
C ILE A 69 -12.53 0.07 6.66
N LEU A 70 -11.89 0.05 7.83
CA LEU A 70 -11.30 1.25 8.43
C LEU A 70 -10.16 1.80 7.56
N ALA A 71 -9.26 0.93 7.08
CA ALA A 71 -8.17 1.33 6.20
C ALA A 71 -8.69 1.95 4.89
N GLN A 72 -9.74 1.37 4.31
CA GLN A 72 -10.37 1.92 3.11
C GLN A 72 -10.95 3.31 3.35
N LYS A 73 -11.64 3.51 4.47
CA LYS A 73 -12.16 4.83 4.84
C LYS A 73 -11.04 5.86 5.02
N VAL A 74 -9.92 5.46 5.64
CA VAL A 74 -8.74 6.32 5.75
C VAL A 74 -8.21 6.69 4.37
N VAL A 75 -8.15 5.76 3.41
CA VAL A 75 -7.73 6.08 2.04
C VAL A 75 -8.72 7.04 1.37
N GLU A 76 -10.02 6.77 1.45
CA GLU A 76 -11.08 7.62 0.92
C GLU A 76 -11.01 9.06 1.45
N ASP A 77 -10.89 9.23 2.77
CA ASP A 77 -10.90 10.53 3.42
C ASP A 77 -9.62 11.34 3.17
N ASN A 78 -8.55 10.71 2.67
CA ASN A 78 -7.20 11.31 2.63
C ASN A 78 -6.51 11.27 1.27
N THR A 79 -7.22 10.84 0.23
CA THR A 79 -6.64 10.73 -1.11
C THR A 79 -7.22 11.80 -2.03
N THR A 80 -6.35 12.47 -2.76
CA THR A 80 -6.71 13.40 -3.83
C THR A 80 -6.05 12.97 -5.14
N ILE A 81 -6.75 13.08 -6.25
CA ILE A 81 -6.19 12.76 -7.58
C ILE A 81 -5.69 14.04 -8.23
N VAL A 82 -4.40 14.08 -8.59
CA VAL A 82 -3.76 15.21 -9.28
C VAL A 82 -3.07 14.70 -10.54
N ASP A 83 -3.57 15.05 -11.72
CA ASP A 83 -3.00 14.65 -13.01
C ASP A 83 -2.71 13.14 -13.10
N ARG A 84 -3.68 12.32 -12.70
CA ARG A 84 -3.57 10.84 -12.63
C ARG A 84 -2.55 10.30 -11.61
N LEU A 85 -2.11 11.12 -10.65
CA LEU A 85 -1.42 10.64 -9.44
C LEU A 85 -2.37 10.68 -8.25
N ALA A 86 -2.59 9.53 -7.61
CA ALA A 86 -3.33 9.46 -6.35
C ALA A 86 -2.41 9.84 -5.18
N ILE A 87 -2.63 11.00 -4.56
CA ILE A 87 -1.84 11.48 -3.42
C ILE A 87 -2.61 11.20 -2.14
N CYS A 88 -2.13 10.25 -1.34
CA CYS A 88 -2.74 9.81 -0.08
C CYS A 88 -1.94 10.34 1.12
N ARG A 89 -2.53 11.24 1.91
CA ARG A 89 -1.89 11.89 3.07
C ARG A 89 -2.26 11.20 4.38
N MET A 90 -1.38 10.34 4.87
CA MET A 90 -1.53 9.62 6.16
C MET A 90 -0.51 10.08 7.21
N ASP A 91 0.25 11.13 6.94
CA ASP A 91 1.14 11.78 7.90
C ASP A 91 0.37 12.24 9.14
N GLU A 92 1.03 12.13 10.30
CA GLU A 92 0.51 12.49 11.62
C GLU A 92 -0.66 11.62 12.15
N LYS A 93 -1.04 10.54 11.46
CA LYS A 93 -2.24 9.73 11.81
C LYS A 93 -1.94 8.37 12.44
N GLY A 94 -0.67 7.95 12.45
CA GLY A 94 -0.27 6.64 12.98
C GLY A 94 -0.79 5.44 12.20
N VAL A 95 -1.30 5.68 10.98
CA VAL A 95 -1.80 4.66 10.07
C VAL A 95 -0.84 4.52 8.89
N ARG A 96 -0.76 3.31 8.35
CA ARG A 96 -0.02 3.01 7.13
C ARG A 96 -0.94 2.27 6.17
N SER A 97 -0.75 2.51 4.89
CA SER A 97 -1.38 1.75 3.81
C SER A 97 -0.33 1.37 2.79
N ASN A 98 -0.60 0.30 2.03
CA ASN A 98 0.20 -0.06 0.87
C ASN A 98 -0.35 0.61 -0.40
N GLY A 99 0.45 0.57 -1.47
CA GLY A 99 0.04 1.10 -2.78
C GLY A 99 -1.25 0.48 -3.30
N TYR A 100 -1.43 -0.83 -3.11
CA TYR A 100 -2.58 -1.58 -3.62
C TYR A 100 -3.93 -1.04 -3.16
N LEU A 101 -4.10 -0.71 -1.88
CA LEU A 101 -5.39 -0.17 -1.43
C LEU A 101 -5.68 1.20 -2.04
N VAL A 102 -4.66 2.05 -2.17
CA VAL A 102 -4.80 3.39 -2.76
C VAL A 102 -5.09 3.31 -4.25
N THR A 103 -4.37 2.46 -5.00
CA THR A 103 -4.56 2.30 -6.45
C THR A 103 -5.84 1.54 -6.79
N ALA A 104 -6.28 0.57 -5.96
CA ALA A 104 -7.58 -0.06 -6.12
C ALA A 104 -8.73 0.93 -5.93
N TRP A 105 -8.62 1.81 -4.93
CA TRP A 105 -9.60 2.86 -4.69
C TRP A 105 -9.63 3.90 -5.82
N ALA A 106 -8.45 4.36 -6.27
CA ALA A 106 -8.35 5.31 -7.37
C ALA A 106 -8.79 4.71 -8.72
N GLY A 107 -8.62 3.40 -8.91
CA GLY A 107 -8.99 2.71 -10.13
C GLY A 107 -8.34 3.34 -11.36
N ASP A 108 -9.13 3.64 -12.37
CA ASP A 108 -8.63 4.10 -13.68
C ASP A 108 -8.31 5.60 -13.68
N ASP A 109 -8.65 6.31 -12.59
CA ASP A 109 -8.39 7.74 -12.43
C ASP A 109 -6.92 8.05 -12.14
N ALA A 110 -6.11 7.06 -11.74
CA ALA A 110 -4.70 7.25 -11.44
C ALA A 110 -3.79 6.16 -12.01
N ASP A 111 -2.67 6.58 -12.61
CA ASP A 111 -1.62 5.69 -13.14
C ASP A 111 -0.66 5.23 -12.03
N ALA A 112 -0.54 6.00 -10.95
CA ALA A 112 0.30 5.71 -9.81
C ALA A 112 -0.27 6.37 -8.55
N CYS A 113 0.27 6.02 -7.38
CA CYS A 113 0.01 6.73 -6.14
C CYS A 113 1.28 7.20 -5.44
N CYS A 114 1.16 8.29 -4.67
CA CYS A 114 2.12 8.78 -3.69
C CYS A 114 1.47 8.73 -2.31
N ILE A 115 2.05 7.99 -1.37
CA ILE A 115 1.55 7.84 0.00
C ILE A 115 2.52 8.53 0.94
N ILE A 116 2.04 9.54 1.66
CA ILE A 116 2.81 10.22 2.70
C ILE A 116 2.44 9.64 4.05
N HIS A 117 3.42 9.30 4.87
CA HIS A 117 3.19 8.73 6.20
C HIS A 117 4.35 9.03 7.15
N GLY A 118 4.13 8.73 8.42
CA GLY A 118 5.06 9.04 9.50
C GLY A 118 4.79 10.40 10.11
N TYR A 119 5.80 10.94 10.78
CA TYR A 119 5.65 12.13 11.61
C TYR A 119 6.77 13.12 11.34
N SER A 120 6.42 14.40 11.32
CA SER A 120 7.33 15.53 11.15
C SER A 120 8.39 15.61 12.25
N ASP A 121 8.06 15.16 13.47
CA ASP A 121 8.97 15.03 14.61
C ASP A 121 9.47 13.58 14.81
N GLY A 122 9.16 12.69 13.87
CA GLY A 122 9.53 11.28 13.93
C GLY A 122 11.02 11.04 13.64
N SER A 123 11.48 9.84 13.98
CA SER A 123 12.88 9.42 13.77
C SER A 123 12.96 8.01 13.20
N ILE A 124 14.02 7.74 12.44
CA ILE A 124 14.36 6.39 11.99
C ILE A 124 14.70 5.46 13.17
N GLU A 125 15.15 6.04 14.28
CA GLU A 125 15.51 5.32 15.51
C GLU A 125 14.29 5.02 16.39
N THR A 126 13.09 5.48 16.01
CA THR A 126 11.87 5.32 16.80
C THR A 126 10.80 4.59 15.97
N PRO A 127 10.77 3.25 15.98
CA PRO A 127 9.86 2.46 15.14
C PRO A 127 8.39 2.82 15.29
N ASP A 128 7.94 3.17 16.50
CA ASP A 128 6.55 3.55 16.79
C ASP A 128 6.21 4.99 16.40
N ARG A 129 7.22 5.81 16.10
CA ARG A 129 7.09 7.20 15.62
C ARG A 129 8.09 7.45 14.47
N PRO A 130 7.88 6.78 13.33
CA PRO A 130 8.79 6.86 12.20
C PRO A 130 8.87 8.29 11.65
N ALA A 131 10.05 8.66 11.16
CA ALA A 131 10.24 9.90 10.43
C ALA A 131 9.33 9.96 9.20
N LEU A 132 9.00 11.19 8.78
CA LEU A 132 8.15 11.47 7.63
C LEU A 132 8.77 10.92 6.34
N SER A 133 7.96 10.19 5.56
CA SER A 133 8.39 9.54 4.32
C SER A 133 7.29 9.51 3.27
N ALA A 134 7.69 9.35 2.02
CA ALA A 134 6.82 9.14 0.88
C ALA A 134 7.09 7.76 0.26
N SER A 135 6.04 7.12 -0.25
CA SER A 135 6.14 5.89 -1.04
C SER A 135 5.34 6.01 -2.32
N PHE A 136 5.90 5.50 -3.41
CA PHE A 136 5.33 5.58 -4.74
C PHE A 136 5.07 4.18 -5.28
N TYR A 137 3.88 3.99 -5.86
CA TYR A 137 3.48 2.71 -6.45
C TYR A 137 2.80 2.91 -7.79
N ALA A 138 3.19 2.13 -8.79
CA ALA A 138 2.48 2.07 -10.06
C ALA A 138 1.13 1.37 -9.87
N ASN A 139 0.11 1.76 -10.62
CA ASN A 139 -1.19 1.13 -10.55
C ASN A 139 -1.20 -0.20 -11.31
N SER A 140 -1.06 -1.30 -10.58
CA SER A 140 -1.10 -2.66 -11.12
C SER A 140 -2.50 -3.13 -11.57
N PHE A 141 -3.56 -2.40 -11.23
CA PHE A 141 -4.92 -2.73 -11.67
C PHE A 141 -5.25 -2.20 -13.06
N ILE A 142 -4.43 -1.31 -13.61
CA ILE A 142 -4.54 -0.87 -15.00
C ILE A 142 -3.83 -1.90 -15.88
N GLU A 143 -4.49 -2.33 -16.95
CA GLU A 143 -3.88 -3.24 -17.92
C GLU A 143 -2.60 -2.62 -18.50
N ASN A 144 -1.47 -3.33 -18.36
CA ASN A 144 -0.13 -2.83 -18.69
C ASN A 144 0.25 -1.51 -17.97
N GLY A 145 -0.34 -1.24 -16.80
CA GLY A 145 -0.09 -0.02 -16.01
C GLY A 145 1.25 0.02 -15.28
N GLN A 146 1.92 -1.12 -15.13
CA GLN A 146 3.27 -1.24 -14.57
C GLN A 146 4.34 -1.06 -15.65
N ASP A 147 5.56 -0.70 -15.22
CA ASP A 147 6.73 -0.51 -16.09
C ASP A 147 6.53 0.56 -17.18
N ILE A 148 5.57 1.48 -16.98
CA ILE A 148 5.37 2.66 -17.84
C ILE A 148 6.31 3.81 -17.43
N TYR A 149 6.39 4.07 -16.12
CA TYR A 149 7.14 5.17 -15.54
C TYR A 149 8.07 4.66 -14.43
N ASP A 150 9.30 5.12 -14.43
CA ASP A 150 10.30 4.87 -13.40
C ASP A 150 10.06 5.77 -12.18
N LEU A 151 9.22 5.30 -11.26
CA LEU A 151 8.90 6.05 -10.04
C LEU A 151 10.11 6.21 -9.10
N SER A 152 11.16 5.39 -9.26
CA SER A 152 12.38 5.50 -8.45
C SER A 152 13.06 6.86 -8.63
N ARG A 153 12.85 7.52 -9.78
CA ARG A 153 13.29 8.90 -10.04
C ARG A 153 12.57 9.93 -9.17
N LEU A 154 11.31 9.69 -8.79
CA LEU A 154 10.62 10.54 -7.80
C LEU A 154 11.25 10.35 -6.43
N ALA A 155 11.45 9.10 -6.01
CA ALA A 155 12.07 8.78 -4.73
C ALA A 155 13.49 9.36 -4.58
N THR A 156 14.29 9.34 -5.65
CA THR A 156 15.68 9.81 -5.62
C THR A 156 15.85 11.31 -5.88
N SER A 157 14.79 12.00 -6.31
CA SER A 157 14.88 13.42 -6.71
C SER A 157 15.27 14.37 -5.57
N LEU A 158 14.90 14.03 -4.33
CA LEU A 158 15.14 14.84 -3.13
C LEU A 158 15.87 14.08 -2.01
N ASP A 159 15.93 12.75 -2.09
CA ASP A 159 16.67 11.90 -1.15
C ASP A 159 17.58 10.95 -1.95
N PRO A 160 18.91 11.18 -1.99
CA PRO A 160 19.82 10.33 -2.75
C PRO A 160 19.93 8.91 -2.20
N THR A 161 19.40 8.65 -1.00
CA THR A 161 19.32 7.31 -0.41
C THR A 161 17.93 6.69 -0.55
N GLY A 162 16.96 7.44 -1.11
CA GLY A 162 15.69 6.90 -1.55
C GLY A 162 15.89 5.92 -2.72
N GLY A 163 14.84 5.18 -3.07
CA GLY A 163 14.90 4.24 -4.17
C GLY A 163 13.96 3.06 -4.01
N GLY A 164 14.18 2.04 -4.85
CA GLY A 164 13.32 0.86 -4.96
C GLY A 164 13.18 0.43 -6.42
N HIS A 165 12.16 -0.37 -6.70
CA HIS A 165 11.80 -0.74 -8.07
C HIS A 165 11.09 0.42 -8.77
N ALA A 166 11.12 0.44 -10.10
CA ALA A 166 10.38 1.42 -10.91
C ALA A 166 8.88 1.50 -10.57
N ASN A 167 8.29 0.39 -10.07
CA ASN A 167 6.87 0.28 -9.74
C ASN A 167 6.57 0.44 -8.24
N ALA A 168 7.59 0.45 -7.38
CA ALA A 168 7.46 0.44 -5.93
C ALA A 168 8.75 0.93 -5.29
N CYS A 169 8.73 2.15 -4.78
CA CYS A 169 9.89 2.81 -4.21
C CYS A 169 9.49 3.82 -3.13
N GLY A 170 10.45 4.35 -2.39
CA GLY A 170 10.17 5.34 -1.36
C GLY A 170 11.39 6.17 -0.98
N CYS A 171 11.13 7.26 -0.27
CA CYS A 171 12.13 8.21 0.19
C CYS A 171 11.70 8.87 1.49
N ARG A 172 12.66 9.50 2.18
CA ARG A 172 12.33 10.41 3.28
C ARG A 172 11.90 11.77 2.74
N VAL A 173 11.08 12.46 3.51
CA VAL A 173 10.82 13.88 3.25
C VAL A 173 12.05 14.70 3.61
N SER A 174 12.38 15.66 2.76
CA SER A 174 13.53 16.54 2.91
C SER A 174 13.34 17.54 4.06
N SER A 175 14.42 18.22 4.44
CA SER A 175 14.36 19.29 5.44
C SER A 175 13.56 20.51 4.99
N ALA A 176 13.23 20.63 3.70
CA ALA A 176 12.33 21.68 3.20
C ALA A 176 10.86 21.44 3.59
N GLY A 177 10.52 20.21 4.01
CA GLY A 177 9.19 19.83 4.47
C GLY A 177 8.27 19.32 3.36
N ILE A 178 7.20 18.64 3.79
CA ILE A 178 6.35 17.84 2.90
C ILE A 178 5.67 18.66 1.80
N GLU A 179 5.25 19.90 2.08
CA GLU A 179 4.59 20.72 1.06
C GLU A 179 5.53 21.08 -0.09
N SER A 180 6.80 21.36 0.22
CA SER A 180 7.83 21.64 -0.79
C SER A 180 8.14 20.40 -1.62
N ASP A 181 8.32 19.26 -0.96
CA ASP A 181 8.63 17.99 -1.62
C ASP A 181 7.48 17.51 -2.52
N MET A 182 6.24 17.63 -2.02
CA MET A 182 5.05 17.26 -2.78
C MET A 182 4.88 18.13 -4.03
N GLN A 183 5.11 19.44 -3.92
CA GLN A 183 5.09 20.32 -5.10
C GLN A 183 6.15 19.90 -6.13
N HIS A 184 7.36 19.56 -5.67
CA HIS A 184 8.43 19.06 -6.53
C HIS A 184 8.05 17.75 -7.25
N TRP A 185 7.51 16.77 -6.52
CA TRP A 185 7.09 15.49 -7.12
C TRP A 185 5.94 15.67 -8.10
N ILE A 186 4.95 16.53 -7.80
CA ILE A 186 3.85 16.87 -8.73
C ILE A 186 4.41 17.49 -10.02
N ASP A 187 5.39 18.38 -9.92
CA ASP A 187 5.97 19.03 -11.10
C ASP A 187 6.79 18.08 -11.97
N ILE A 188 7.47 17.09 -11.39
CA ILE A 188 8.08 15.98 -12.14
C ILE A 188 6.99 15.11 -12.78
N TRP A 189 5.96 14.74 -12.02
CA TRP A 189 4.87 13.88 -12.48
C TRP A 189 4.08 14.47 -13.66
N ARG A 190 3.84 15.78 -13.66
CA ARG A 190 3.26 16.51 -14.81
C ARG A 190 4.08 16.42 -16.09
N LYS A 191 5.35 16.04 -15.97
CA LYS A 191 6.29 15.83 -17.08
C LYS A 191 6.71 14.35 -17.17
N ARG A 192 5.90 13.42 -16.63
CA ARG A 192 6.20 11.98 -16.55
C ARG A 192 6.61 11.36 -17.89
N ASP A 193 5.96 11.75 -19.00
CA ASP A 193 6.29 11.21 -20.31
C ASP A 193 7.71 11.55 -20.79
N SER A 194 8.29 12.66 -20.34
CA SER A 194 9.65 13.05 -20.70
C SER A 194 10.69 12.73 -19.63
N LEU A 195 10.29 12.73 -18.35
CA LEU A 195 11.22 12.57 -17.23
C LEU A 195 11.23 11.17 -16.61
N LEU A 196 10.11 10.45 -16.69
CA LEU A 196 9.91 9.18 -15.98
C LEU A 196 9.70 7.99 -16.91
N ARG A 197 9.31 8.21 -18.17
CA ARG A 197 9.03 7.12 -19.13
C ARG A 197 10.23 6.16 -19.25
N LEU A 198 9.94 4.86 -19.19
CA LEU A 198 10.88 3.76 -19.43
C LEU A 198 11.04 3.43 -20.93
#